data_AF-A0A536NNJ8-F1
#
_entry.id   AF-A0A536NNJ8-F1
#
_cell.length_a   1.000
_cell.length_b   1.000
_cell.length_c   1.000
_cell.angle_alpha   90.00
_cell.angle_beta   90.00
_cell.angle_gamma   90.00
#
_symmetry.space_group_name_H-M   'P 1'
#
loop_
_entity.id
_entity.type
_entity.pdbx_description
1 polymer ?
#
loop_
_entity_poly.entity_id
_entity_poly.type
_entity_poly.pdbx_seq_one_letter_code
_entity_poly.pdbx_strand_id
1 'polypeptide(L)'
;MERADVAVVGLGAMGSMAAWRLASRGARVIGFDRYEPPHAMGSSHGQSRIIRSAYYEGPGYVPLVREAFELWRALERESGESLLTMTGALMIGPPDSELVSGSLLSAREWGLEHEVLQPADVHRRFPRYRLRDDEIAVYDIAAGFVRPEKGVAAALGRARALGAAIHANT
;
A
#
# COMPACT_ATOMS: atom_id res chain seq x y z
N MET A 1 -16.56 -4.56 32.90
CA MET A 1 -16.70 -3.91 31.58
C MET A 1 -15.31 -3.45 31.18
N GLU A 2 -14.74 -4.00 30.11
CA GLU A 2 -13.46 -3.50 29.60
C GLU A 2 -13.62 -2.04 29.18
N ARG A 3 -12.68 -1.18 29.59
CA ARG A 3 -12.65 0.24 29.24
C ARG A 3 -11.56 0.47 28.21
N ALA A 4 -11.94 0.93 27.03
CA ALA A 4 -11.04 1.37 25.96
C ALA A 4 -11.23 2.86 25.69
N ASP A 5 -10.19 3.50 25.15
CA ASP A 5 -10.26 4.88 24.65
C ASP A 5 -10.81 4.89 23.22
N VAL A 6 -10.47 3.86 22.42
CA VAL A 6 -10.93 3.70 21.04
C VAL A 6 -11.32 2.26 20.75
N ALA A 7 -12.47 2.08 20.10
CA ALA A 7 -12.90 0.81 19.53
C ALA A 7 -12.72 0.82 18.00
N VAL A 8 -12.12 -0.23 17.45
CA VAL A 8 -11.97 -0.44 16.00
C VAL A 8 -12.86 -1.60 15.57
N VAL A 9 -13.84 -1.34 14.71
CA VAL A 9 -14.76 -2.36 14.18
C VAL A 9 -14.36 -2.68 12.74
N GLY A 10 -13.96 -3.92 12.51
CA GLY A 10 -13.29 -4.38 11.30
C GLY A 10 -11.77 -4.20 11.40
N LEU A 11 -11.02 -5.31 11.39
CA LEU A 11 -9.57 -5.39 11.56
C LEU A 11 -8.86 -5.91 10.30
N GLY A 12 -9.44 -5.64 9.13
CA GLY A 12 -8.78 -5.79 7.82
C GLY A 12 -7.67 -4.75 7.59
N ALA A 13 -7.34 -4.45 6.33
CA ALA A 13 -6.24 -3.53 5.97
C ALA A 13 -6.25 -2.19 6.73
N MET A 14 -7.38 -1.50 6.81
CA MET A 14 -7.46 -0.19 7.47
C MET A 14 -7.46 -0.31 8.99
N GLY A 15 -8.30 -1.20 9.54
CA GLY A 15 -8.49 -1.32 10.98
C GLY A 15 -7.26 -1.87 11.71
N SER A 16 -6.54 -2.81 11.11
CA SER A 16 -5.27 -3.31 11.68
C SER A 16 -4.21 -2.21 11.80
N MET A 17 -4.06 -1.39 10.75
CA MET A 17 -3.15 -0.24 10.77
C MET A 17 -3.60 0.81 11.78
N ALA A 18 -4.90 1.10 11.86
CA ALA A 18 -5.45 2.03 12.85
C ALA A 18 -5.18 1.52 14.29
N ALA A 19 -5.44 0.25 14.57
CA ALA A 19 -5.19 -0.35 15.88
C ALA A 19 -3.72 -0.27 16.27
N TRP A 20 -2.80 -0.60 15.35
CA TRP A 20 -1.36 -0.45 15.56
C TRP A 20 -0.99 1.00 15.86
N ARG A 21 -1.37 1.97 15.01
CA ARG A 21 -0.96 3.36 15.17
C ARG A 21 -1.55 4.02 16.43
N LEU A 22 -2.77 3.67 16.81
CA LEU A 22 -3.39 4.14 18.05
C LEU A 22 -2.68 3.56 19.29
N ALA A 23 -2.44 2.25 19.31
CA ALA A 23 -1.72 1.61 20.40
C ALA A 23 -0.27 2.12 20.52
N SER A 24 0.42 2.37 19.40
CA SER A 24 1.79 2.93 19.40
C SER A 24 1.85 4.36 19.96
N ARG A 25 0.71 5.05 20.03
CA ARG A 25 0.57 6.38 20.65
C ARG A 25 0.05 6.30 22.10
N GLY A 26 -0.07 5.10 22.66
CA GLY A 26 -0.46 4.87 24.06
C GLY A 26 -1.97 4.83 24.32
N ALA A 27 -2.81 4.83 23.28
CA ALA A 27 -4.26 4.68 23.46
C ALA A 27 -4.62 3.24 23.86
N ARG A 28 -5.62 3.08 24.74
CA ARG A 28 -6.21 1.76 25.02
C ARG A 28 -7.16 1.39 23.90
N VAL A 29 -6.74 0.47 23.05
CA VAL A 29 -7.49 0.04 21.86
C VAL A 29 -8.17 -1.30 22.11
N ILE A 30 -9.44 -1.39 21.73
CA ILE A 30 -10.15 -2.67 21.57
C ILE A 30 -10.57 -2.84 20.11
N GLY A 31 -10.30 -4.00 19.52
CA GLY A 31 -10.57 -4.30 18.13
C GLY A 31 -11.51 -5.49 17.98
N PHE A 32 -12.44 -5.41 17.02
CA PHE A 32 -13.38 -6.48 16.71
C PHE A 32 -13.35 -6.79 15.21
N ASP A 33 -13.37 -8.08 14.86
CA ASP A 33 -13.59 -8.52 13.49
C ASP A 33 -14.54 -9.71 13.42
N ARG A 34 -15.35 -9.74 12.36
CA ARG A 34 -16.29 -10.82 12.08
C ARG A 34 -15.59 -12.16 11.84
N TYR A 35 -14.34 -12.15 11.40
CA TYR A 35 -13.53 -13.34 11.14
C TYR A 35 -12.18 -13.26 11.88
N GLU A 36 -11.28 -14.23 11.69
CA GLU A 36 -9.90 -14.21 12.19
C GLU A 36 -8.96 -13.56 11.16
N PRO A 37 -8.49 -12.31 11.35
CA PRO A 37 -7.60 -11.67 10.39
C PRO A 37 -6.14 -12.16 10.55
N PRO A 38 -5.38 -12.28 9.45
CA PRO A 38 -5.82 -12.08 8.07
C PRO A 38 -6.71 -13.24 7.57
N HIS A 39 -7.74 -12.92 6.80
CA HIS A 39 -8.66 -13.91 6.23
C HIS A 39 -9.00 -13.60 4.76
N ALA A 40 -9.57 -14.60 4.06
CA ALA A 40 -9.98 -14.51 2.66
C ALA A 40 -11.39 -13.89 2.45
N MET A 41 -12.17 -13.67 3.51
CA MET A 41 -13.55 -13.16 3.40
C MET A 41 -13.69 -11.63 3.21
N GLY A 42 -12.59 -10.91 2.92
CA GLY A 42 -12.57 -9.45 2.79
C GLY A 42 -11.75 -8.98 1.59
N SER A 43 -11.26 -7.74 1.58
CA SER A 43 -10.52 -7.18 0.43
C SER A 43 -8.99 -7.20 0.57
N SER A 44 -8.47 -7.85 1.62
CA SER A 44 -7.04 -7.83 1.98
C SER A 44 -6.30 -9.15 1.66
N HIS A 45 -6.93 -10.09 0.93
CA HIS A 45 -6.32 -11.36 0.54
C HIS A 45 -5.70 -11.31 -0.87
N GLY A 46 -4.95 -12.34 -1.26
CA GLY A 46 -4.41 -12.46 -2.62
C GLY A 46 -2.97 -11.98 -2.75
N GLN A 47 -2.18 -12.20 -1.69
CA GLN A 47 -0.71 -12.17 -1.65
C GLN A 47 0.01 -10.82 -1.88
N SER A 48 -0.48 -9.96 -2.79
CA SER A 48 0.18 -8.69 -3.12
C SER A 48 -0.81 -7.57 -3.44
N ARG A 49 -0.39 -6.33 -3.20
CA ARG A 49 -1.06 -5.10 -3.66
C ARG A 49 -0.03 -4.12 -4.16
N ILE A 50 -0.30 -3.49 -5.31
CA ILE A 50 0.58 -2.45 -5.84
C ILE A 50 0.60 -1.23 -4.90
N ILE A 51 1.75 -0.59 -4.78
CA ILE A 51 1.89 0.74 -4.19
C ILE A 51 2.66 1.61 -5.19
N ARG A 52 2.14 2.79 -5.51
CA ARG A 52 2.66 3.71 -6.52
C ARG A 52 2.89 5.09 -5.91
N SER A 53 3.97 5.75 -6.28
CA SER A 53 4.20 7.16 -5.95
C SER A 53 3.52 8.09 -6.96
N ALA A 54 3.58 7.74 -8.25
CA ALA A 54 2.89 8.43 -9.34
C ALA A 54 1.42 8.01 -9.37
N TYR A 55 0.60 8.68 -8.56
CA TYR A 55 -0.81 8.36 -8.36
C TYR A 55 -1.68 8.91 -9.49
N TYR A 56 -2.10 8.09 -10.46
CA TYR A 56 -2.88 8.56 -11.61
C TYR A 56 -4.26 9.11 -11.23
N GLU A 57 -4.84 8.61 -10.14
CA GLU A 57 -6.14 9.06 -9.62
C GLU A 57 -6.11 10.51 -9.12
N GLY A 58 -4.91 11.08 -8.93
CA GLY A 58 -4.72 12.51 -8.72
C GLY A 58 -3.54 12.86 -7.81
N PRO A 59 -2.93 14.05 -8.01
CA PRO A 59 -1.75 14.49 -7.25
C PRO A 59 -2.01 14.66 -5.75
N GLY A 60 -3.27 14.89 -5.35
CA GLY A 60 -3.66 15.00 -3.93
C GLY A 60 -3.39 13.73 -3.10
N TYR A 61 -3.21 12.56 -3.74
CA TYR A 61 -2.85 11.32 -3.05
C TYR A 61 -1.35 11.18 -2.76
N VAL A 62 -0.49 11.99 -3.40
CA VAL A 62 0.97 11.85 -3.27
C VAL A 62 1.46 12.05 -1.82
N PRO A 63 0.96 13.03 -1.04
CA PRO A 63 1.30 13.14 0.38
C PRO A 63 0.95 11.89 1.18
N LEU A 64 -0.23 11.29 0.91
CA LEU A 64 -0.71 10.12 1.63
C LEU A 64 0.17 8.90 1.35
N VAL A 65 0.56 8.68 0.09
CA VAL A 65 1.38 7.51 -0.26
C VAL A 65 2.84 7.67 0.21
N ARG A 66 3.37 8.91 0.26
CA ARG A 66 4.67 9.18 0.89
C ARG A 66 4.67 8.78 2.37
N GLU A 67 3.64 9.17 3.12
CA GLU A 67 3.52 8.73 4.51
C GLU A 67 3.31 7.21 4.60
N ALA A 68 2.54 6.62 3.69
CA ALA A 68 2.34 5.17 3.64
C ALA A 68 3.67 4.41 3.45
N PHE A 69 4.58 4.86 2.57
CA PHE A 69 5.90 4.25 2.42
C PHE A 69 6.69 4.23 3.72
N GLU A 70 6.73 5.36 4.44
CA GLU A 70 7.41 5.46 5.73
C GLU A 70 6.79 4.53 6.78
N LEU A 71 5.46 4.46 6.82
CA LEU A 71 4.74 3.59 7.75
C LEU A 71 4.92 2.10 7.43
N TRP A 72 4.98 1.71 6.16
CA TRP A 72 5.31 0.35 5.78
C TRP A 72 6.72 -0.04 6.24
N ARG A 73 7.71 0.84 6.01
CA ARG A 73 9.08 0.62 6.49
C ARG A 73 9.17 0.58 8.01
N ALA A 74 8.39 1.41 8.71
CA ALA A 74 8.31 1.36 10.17
C ALA A 74 7.74 0.02 10.66
N LEU A 75 6.66 -0.47 10.05
CA LEU A 75 6.07 -1.75 10.42
C LEU A 75 7.02 -2.92 10.13
N GLU A 76 7.76 -2.92 9.02
CA GLU A 76 8.82 -3.92 8.75
C GLU A 76 9.86 -3.93 9.87
N ARG A 77 10.36 -2.76 10.30
CA ARG A 77 11.34 -2.65 11.39
C ARG A 77 10.79 -3.15 12.73
N GLU A 78 9.53 -2.83 13.03
CA GLU A 78 8.89 -3.20 14.31
C GLU A 78 8.47 -4.67 14.37
N SER A 79 8.15 -5.29 13.23
CA SER A 79 7.67 -6.68 13.16
C SER A 79 8.75 -7.69 12.76
N GLY A 80 9.83 -7.24 12.10
CA GLY A 80 10.83 -8.11 11.48
C GLY A 80 10.37 -8.78 10.19
N GLU A 81 9.17 -8.49 9.70
CA GLU A 81 8.63 -9.05 8.45
C GLU A 81 9.07 -8.24 7.23
N SER A 82 9.29 -8.91 6.09
CA SER A 82 9.35 -8.24 4.79
C SER A 82 7.94 -7.99 4.25
N LEU A 83 7.53 -6.74 4.24
CA LEU A 83 6.18 -6.29 3.87
C LEU A 83 6.15 -5.51 2.56
N LEU A 84 7.17 -4.71 2.27
CA LEU A 84 7.25 -3.79 1.12
C LEU A 84 8.43 -4.13 0.23
N THR A 85 8.13 -4.50 -1.02
CA THR A 85 9.13 -4.79 -2.05
C THR A 85 9.09 -3.72 -3.13
N MET A 86 10.23 -3.06 -3.38
CA MET A 86 10.36 -2.04 -4.43
C MET A 86 10.74 -2.74 -5.74
N THR A 87 9.87 -2.64 -6.74
CA THR A 87 10.09 -3.25 -8.07
C THR A 87 10.07 -2.22 -9.19
N GLY A 88 9.67 -0.99 -8.87
CA GLY A 88 9.08 -0.05 -9.82
C GLY A 88 7.72 -0.54 -10.35
N ALA A 89 7.05 0.32 -11.11
CA ALA A 89 5.79 0.01 -11.79
C ALA A 89 5.73 0.69 -13.16
N LEU A 90 5.16 -0.01 -14.14
CA LEU A 90 4.91 0.51 -15.48
C LEU A 90 3.42 0.84 -15.63
N MET A 91 3.11 2.10 -15.85
CA MET A 91 1.77 2.55 -16.26
C MET A 91 1.77 2.66 -17.78
N ILE A 92 1.15 1.68 -18.45
CA ILE A 92 1.21 1.50 -19.90
C ILE A 92 -0.12 1.89 -20.52
N GLY A 93 -0.09 2.73 -21.56
CA GLY A 93 -1.26 3.08 -22.34
C GLY A 93 -0.99 4.22 -23.33
N PRO A 94 -2.02 4.66 -24.07
CA PRO A 94 -1.94 5.86 -24.90
C PRO A 94 -1.49 7.08 -24.06
N PRO A 95 -0.71 8.02 -24.64
CA PRO A 95 -0.20 9.19 -23.91
C PRO A 95 -1.28 10.05 -23.22
N ASP A 96 -2.48 10.11 -23.79
CA ASP A 96 -3.64 10.87 -23.33
C ASP A 96 -4.59 10.05 -22.44
N SER A 97 -4.31 8.77 -22.20
CA SER A 97 -5.10 7.95 -21.28
C SER A 97 -5.02 8.47 -19.85
N GLU A 98 -6.09 8.28 -19.07
CA GLU A 98 -6.17 8.71 -17.66
C GLU A 98 -5.00 8.15 -16.83
N LEU A 99 -4.66 6.89 -17.05
CA LEU A 99 -3.56 6.21 -16.35
C LEU A 99 -2.21 6.90 -16.61
N VAL A 100 -1.88 7.20 -17.87
CA VAL A 100 -0.59 7.77 -18.26
C VAL A 100 -0.51 9.26 -17.93
N SER A 101 -1.52 10.03 -18.38
CA SER A 101 -1.58 11.47 -18.17
C SER A 101 -1.68 11.84 -16.69
N GLY A 102 -2.49 11.11 -15.91
CA GLY A 102 -2.62 11.28 -14.47
C GLY A 102 -1.32 10.92 -13.72
N SER A 103 -0.65 9.83 -14.10
CA SER A 103 0.64 9.47 -13.50
C SER A 103 1.69 10.55 -13.73
N LEU A 104 1.77 11.09 -14.95
CA LEU A 104 2.69 12.17 -15.30
C LEU A 104 2.36 13.47 -14.59
N LEU A 105 1.08 13.81 -14.46
CA LEU A 105 0.65 14.99 -13.71
C LEU A 105 1.16 14.90 -12.27
N SER A 106 0.86 13.81 -11.57
CA SER A 106 1.31 13.59 -10.20
C SER A 106 2.83 13.59 -10.08
N ALA A 107 3.54 12.93 -11.00
CA ALA A 107 5.00 12.88 -10.97
C ALA A 107 5.65 14.25 -11.19
N ARG A 108 5.14 15.06 -12.12
CA ARG A 108 5.66 16.40 -12.41
C ARG A 108 5.36 17.40 -11.30
N GLU A 109 4.11 17.40 -10.80
CA GLU A 109 3.69 18.32 -9.74
C GLU A 109 4.48 18.12 -8.44
N TRP A 110 4.78 16.86 -8.11
CA TRP A 110 5.48 16.52 -6.86
C TRP A 110 6.98 16.24 -7.02
N GLY A 111 7.52 16.41 -8.23
CA GLY A 111 8.93 16.14 -8.52
C GLY A 111 9.35 14.69 -8.24
N LEU A 112 8.49 13.73 -8.54
CA LEU A 112 8.74 12.31 -8.34
C LEU A 112 9.69 11.79 -9.44
N GLU A 113 10.60 10.91 -9.06
CA GLU A 113 11.51 10.26 -10.01
C GLU A 113 10.72 9.32 -10.93
N HIS A 114 10.77 9.58 -12.23
CA HIS A 114 10.04 8.81 -13.23
C HIS A 114 10.74 8.86 -14.59
N GLU A 115 10.46 7.87 -15.42
CA GLU A 115 10.88 7.84 -16.82
C GLU A 115 9.68 7.66 -17.74
N VAL A 116 9.69 8.33 -18.91
CA VAL A 116 8.76 8.05 -19.99
C VAL A 116 9.45 7.17 -21.01
N LEU A 117 8.99 5.94 -21.14
CA LEU A 117 9.58 4.93 -22.01
C LEU A 117 8.73 4.77 -23.27
N GLN A 118 9.40 4.83 -24.42
CA GLN A 118 8.80 4.47 -25.71
C GLN A 118 8.73 2.95 -25.86
N PRO A 119 7.95 2.40 -26.82
CA PRO A 119 7.85 0.96 -27.04
C PRO A 119 9.20 0.25 -27.17
N ALA A 120 10.18 0.86 -27.86
CA ALA A 120 11.52 0.32 -28.01
C ALA A 120 12.30 0.24 -26.66
N ASP A 121 12.14 1.23 -25.78
CA ASP A 121 12.78 1.23 -24.46
C ASP A 121 12.18 0.15 -23.55
N VAL A 122 10.86 -0.01 -23.59
CA VAL A 122 10.17 -1.07 -22.83
C VAL A 122 10.60 -2.44 -23.34
N HIS A 123 10.65 -2.65 -24.65
CA HIS A 123 11.10 -3.92 -25.22
C HIS A 123 12.54 -4.26 -24.81
N ARG A 124 13.44 -3.27 -24.77
CA ARG A 124 14.84 -3.44 -24.36
C ARG A 124 14.99 -3.75 -22.87
N ARG A 125 14.28 -3.04 -21.99
CA ARG A 125 14.43 -3.14 -20.52
C ARG A 125 13.56 -4.22 -19.90
N PHE A 126 12.37 -4.42 -20.45
CA PHE A 126 11.34 -5.32 -19.94
C PHE A 126 10.83 -6.21 -21.08
N PRO A 127 11.67 -7.13 -21.62
CA PRO A 127 11.42 -7.84 -22.87
C PRO A 127 10.18 -8.75 -22.89
N ARG A 128 9.54 -8.99 -21.72
CA ARG A 128 8.27 -9.71 -21.63
C ARG A 128 7.05 -8.87 -21.99
N TYR A 129 7.20 -7.55 -22.05
CA TYR A 129 6.13 -6.64 -22.47
C TYR A 129 6.36 -6.24 -23.93
N ARG A 130 5.26 -6.17 -24.68
CA ARG A 130 5.21 -5.61 -26.04
C ARG A 130 4.10 -4.58 -26.06
N LEU A 131 4.49 -3.31 -26.15
CA LEU A 131 3.57 -2.19 -26.30
C LEU A 131 3.10 -2.10 -27.75
N ARG A 132 1.92 -1.52 -27.95
CA ARG A 132 1.47 -1.05 -29.26
C ARG A 132 2.23 0.23 -29.63
N ASP A 133 2.27 0.54 -30.93
CA ASP A 133 2.99 1.70 -31.45
C ASP A 133 2.40 3.04 -30.95
N ASP A 134 1.13 3.05 -30.56
CA ASP A 134 0.41 4.19 -29.99
C ASP A 134 0.49 4.28 -28.45
N GLU A 135 1.25 3.40 -27.80
CA GLU A 135 1.39 3.36 -26.34
C GLU A 135 2.77 3.86 -25.87
N ILE A 136 2.78 4.42 -24.65
CA ILE A 136 4.00 4.69 -23.89
C ILE A 136 3.90 4.02 -22.51
N ALA A 137 5.01 3.99 -21.78
CA ALA A 137 5.01 3.62 -20.36
C ALA A 137 5.57 4.73 -19.49
N VAL A 138 4.86 5.06 -18.41
CA VAL A 138 5.43 5.85 -17.30
C VAL A 138 6.01 4.86 -16.30
N TYR A 139 7.32 4.89 -16.12
CA TYR A 139 8.02 4.07 -15.14
C TYR A 139 8.17 4.83 -13.83
N ASP A 140 7.39 4.44 -12.81
CA ASP A 140 7.53 4.90 -11.44
C ASP A 140 8.59 4.03 -10.73
N ILE A 141 9.78 4.58 -10.54
CA ILE A 141 10.93 3.89 -9.98
C ILE A 141 10.71 3.57 -8.49
N ALA A 142 9.99 4.46 -7.79
CA ALA A 142 9.67 4.33 -6.38
C ALA A 142 8.41 3.50 -6.11
N ALA A 143 7.84 2.84 -7.12
CA ALA A 143 6.71 1.92 -6.92
C ALA A 143 7.16 0.50 -6.54
N GLY A 144 6.18 -0.30 -6.13
CA GLY A 144 6.41 -1.67 -5.74
C GLY A 144 5.12 -2.39 -5.38
N PHE A 145 5.24 -3.38 -4.49
CA PHE A 145 4.08 -4.04 -3.91
C PHE A 145 4.26 -4.27 -2.42
N VAL A 146 3.12 -4.32 -1.73
CA VAL A 146 3.02 -4.72 -0.33
C VAL A 146 2.41 -6.12 -0.22
N ARG A 147 2.74 -6.83 0.86
CA ARG A 147 2.14 -8.13 1.22
C ARG A 147 0.99 -7.91 2.20
N PRO A 148 -0.28 -7.78 1.74
CA PRO A 148 -1.38 -7.30 2.58
C PRO A 148 -1.70 -8.21 3.76
N GLU A 149 -1.70 -9.54 3.57
CA GLU A 149 -1.97 -10.51 4.64
C GLU A 149 -0.92 -10.43 5.75
N LYS A 150 0.37 -10.38 5.37
CA LYS A 150 1.47 -10.16 6.30
C LYS A 150 1.38 -8.80 6.98
N GLY A 151 0.99 -7.76 6.24
CA GLY A 151 0.82 -6.41 6.77
C GLY A 151 -0.26 -6.35 7.86
N VAL A 152 -1.42 -6.96 7.62
CA VAL A 152 -2.49 -7.09 8.60
C VAL A 152 -2.02 -7.87 9.83
N ALA A 153 -1.39 -9.03 9.62
CA ALA A 153 -0.87 -9.86 10.71
C ALA A 153 0.18 -9.11 11.57
N ALA A 154 1.13 -8.43 10.92
CA ALA A 154 2.17 -7.67 11.57
C ALA A 154 1.60 -6.49 12.38
N ALA A 155 0.68 -5.73 11.80
CA ALA A 155 0.04 -4.60 12.48
C ALA A 155 -0.78 -5.06 13.70
N LEU A 156 -1.59 -6.13 13.57
CA LEU A 156 -2.34 -6.67 14.70
C LEU A 156 -1.43 -7.29 15.77
N GLY A 157 -0.37 -8.00 15.36
CA GLY A 157 0.64 -8.52 16.28
C GLY A 157 1.31 -7.40 17.09
N ARG A 158 1.67 -6.30 16.42
CA ARG A 158 2.28 -5.15 17.07
C ARG A 158 1.29 -4.39 17.95
N ALA A 159 0.04 -4.24 17.53
CA ALA A 159 -1.02 -3.68 18.36
C ALA A 159 -1.23 -4.49 19.66
N ARG A 160 -1.33 -5.83 19.56
CA ARG A 160 -1.44 -6.73 20.72
C ARG A 160 -0.26 -6.59 21.67
N ALA A 161 0.95 -6.55 21.14
CA ALA A 161 2.16 -6.37 21.93
C ALA A 161 2.31 -4.96 22.53
N LEU A 162 1.48 -3.99 22.13
CA LEU A 162 1.32 -2.67 22.75
C LEU A 162 0.14 -2.60 23.72
N GLY A 163 -0.56 -3.73 23.95
CA GLY A 163 -1.67 -3.82 24.89
C GLY A 163 -3.06 -3.66 24.27
N ALA A 164 -3.20 -3.65 22.95
CA ALA A 164 -4.53 -3.67 22.32
C ALA A 164 -5.22 -5.02 22.53
N ALA A 165 -6.49 -4.99 22.94
CA ALA A 165 -7.34 -6.19 23.00
C ALA A 165 -7.95 -6.44 21.61
N ILE A 166 -7.79 -7.65 21.07
CA ILE A 166 -8.24 -8.00 19.72
C ILE A 166 -9.15 -9.22 19.79
N HIS A 167 -10.40 -9.04 19.36
CA HIS A 167 -11.44 -10.05 19.33
C HIS A 167 -11.79 -10.40 17.89
N ALA A 168 -11.48 -11.62 17.49
CA ALA A 168 -11.87 -12.18 16.20
C ALA A 168 -13.16 -13.00 16.34
N ASN A 169 -13.82 -13.27 15.20
CA ASN A 169 -15.05 -14.06 15.14
C ASN A 169 -16.18 -13.49 16.03
N THR A 170 -16.30 -12.16 16.09
CA THR A 170 -17.27 -11.43 16.93
C THR A 170 -18.20 -10.57 16.09
#